data_AF-A0A517P224-F1
#
_entry.id   AF-A0A517P224-F1
#
_cell.length_a   1.000
_cell.length_b   1.000
_cell.length_c   1.000
_cell.angle_alpha   90.00
_cell.angle_beta   90.00
_cell.angle_gamma   90.00
#
_symmetry.space_group_name_H-M   'P 1'
#
loop_
_entity.id
_entity.type
_entity.pdbx_description
1 polymer ?
#
loop_
_entity_poly.entity_id
_entity_poly.type
_entity_poly.pdbx_seq_one_letter_code
_entity_poly.pdbx_strand_id
1 'polypeptide(L)'
;MDPQATWESLLAEWQAGNWLEVFELAEALLGWLQKDGFAPETMGRLRLGDDWNRTLATAMATFALQRANEVLDNLAGIPDSVPFTLSCAKCNNEGPSTVCEALEEGWSHFQYFPAGISENFLGYCPVCRKRDLDP
;
A
#
# COMPACT_ATOMS: atom_id res chain seq x y z
N MET A 1 4.65 15.45 -20.47
CA MET A 1 3.94 15.04 -19.24
C MET A 1 4.30 16.06 -18.17
N ASP A 2 3.36 16.39 -17.30
CA ASP A 2 3.64 17.21 -16.11
C ASP A 2 4.11 16.27 -14.98
N PRO A 3 5.41 16.27 -14.63
CA PRO A 3 5.93 15.36 -13.62
C PRO A 3 5.35 15.64 -12.24
N GLN A 4 4.99 16.89 -11.93
CA GLN A 4 4.41 17.25 -10.64
C GLN A 4 3.00 16.70 -10.51
N ALA A 5 2.17 16.87 -11.54
CA ALA A 5 0.82 16.31 -11.55
C ALA A 5 0.86 14.76 -11.49
N THR A 6 1.75 14.12 -12.24
CA THR A 6 1.91 12.66 -12.20
C THR A 6 2.37 12.17 -10.82
N TRP A 7 3.28 12.88 -10.16
CA TRP A 7 3.72 12.56 -8.81
C TRP A 7 2.58 12.68 -7.78
N GLU A 8 1.81 13.77 -7.82
CA GLU A 8 0.66 13.97 -6.93
C GLU A 8 -0.41 12.90 -7.13
N SER A 9 -0.73 12.56 -8.38
CA SER A 9 -1.63 11.45 -8.69
C SER A 9 -1.09 10.12 -8.18
N LEU A 10 0.19 9.83 -8.39
CA LEU A 10 0.80 8.56 -7.91
C LEU A 10 0.61 8.38 -6.40
N LEU A 11 0.82 9.45 -5.62
CA LEU A 11 0.63 9.42 -4.16
C LEU A 11 -0.85 9.25 -3.77
N ALA A 12 -1.76 9.92 -4.48
CA ALA A 12 -3.19 9.81 -4.22
C ALA A 12 -3.73 8.41 -4.53
N GLU A 13 -3.35 7.84 -5.67
CA GLU A 13 -3.78 6.49 -6.09
C GLU A 13 -3.14 5.41 -5.21
N TRP A 14 -1.90 5.61 -4.76
CA TRP A 14 -1.27 4.77 -3.75
C TRP A 14 -2.08 4.75 -2.45
N GLN A 15 -2.48 5.92 -1.96
CA GLN A 15 -3.30 6.03 -0.76
C GLN A 15 -4.67 5.37 -0.93
N ALA A 16 -5.27 5.45 -2.13
CA ALA A 16 -6.54 4.83 -2.46
C ALA A 16 -6.44 3.30 -2.68
N GLY A 17 -5.24 2.77 -2.90
CA GLY A 17 -5.03 1.36 -3.23
C GLY A 17 -5.40 1.02 -4.68
N ASN A 18 -5.40 2.01 -5.58
CA ASN A 18 -5.73 1.83 -7.00
C ASN A 18 -4.50 1.35 -7.77
N TRP A 19 -4.14 0.08 -7.58
CA TRP A 19 -2.86 -0.48 -8.01
C TRP A 19 -2.58 -0.41 -9.51
N LEU A 20 -3.62 -0.47 -10.35
CA LEU A 20 -3.45 -0.30 -11.81
C LEU A 20 -3.00 1.12 -12.16
N GLU A 21 -3.63 2.13 -11.57
CA GLU A 21 -3.23 3.54 -11.76
C GLU A 21 -1.84 3.80 -11.18
N VAL A 22 -1.52 3.20 -10.01
CA VAL A 22 -0.17 3.26 -9.43
C VAL A 22 0.87 2.70 -10.42
N PHE A 23 0.58 1.55 -11.05
CA PHE A 23 1.46 0.96 -12.06
C PHE A 23 1.70 1.93 -13.23
N GLU A 24 0.62 2.44 -13.84
CA GLU A 24 0.72 3.30 -15.02
C GLU A 24 1.45 4.62 -14.73
N LEU A 25 1.13 5.26 -13.60
CA LEU A 25 1.75 6.52 -13.18
C LEU A 25 3.22 6.34 -12.81
N ALA A 26 3.56 5.25 -12.10
CA ALA A 26 4.94 4.96 -11.73
C ALA A 26 5.80 4.63 -12.97
N GLU A 27 5.29 3.82 -13.90
CA GLU A 27 5.96 3.53 -15.17
C GLU A 27 6.17 4.81 -15.99
N ALA A 28 5.13 5.63 -16.12
CA ALA A 28 5.21 6.89 -16.85
C ALA A 28 6.25 7.84 -16.24
N LEU A 29 6.25 7.99 -14.91
CA LEU A 29 7.19 8.87 -14.20
C LEU A 29 8.64 8.38 -14.35
N LEU A 30 8.88 7.07 -14.19
CA LEU A 30 10.22 6.49 -14.42
C LEU A 30 10.68 6.71 -15.86
N GLY A 31 9.82 6.46 -16.84
CA GLY A 31 10.13 6.67 -18.25
C GLY A 31 10.44 8.13 -18.59
N TRP A 32 9.84 9.09 -17.88
CA TRP A 32 10.17 10.50 -18.00
C TRP A 32 11.52 10.84 -17.36
N LEU A 33 11.78 10.38 -16.14
CA LEU A 33 13.03 10.64 -15.43
C LEU A 33 14.25 10.02 -16.12
N GLN A 34 14.10 8.84 -16.73
CA GLN A 34 15.14 8.17 -17.51
C GLN A 34 15.51 8.90 -18.81
N LYS A 35 14.63 9.77 -19.31
CA LYS A 35 14.88 10.62 -20.49
C LYS A 35 15.40 12.01 -20.12
N ASP A 36 16.02 12.12 -18.94
CA ASP A 36 16.48 13.38 -18.35
C ASP A 36 15.38 14.45 -18.18
N GLY A 37 14.12 14.02 -18.07
CA GLY A 37 13.02 14.92 -17.76
C GLY A 37 13.20 15.61 -16.40
N PHE A 38 12.54 16.75 -16.21
CA PHE A 38 12.54 17.47 -14.93
C PHE A 38 11.87 16.62 -13.84
N ALA A 39 12.45 16.65 -12.64
CA ALA A 39 11.94 15.91 -11.50
C ALA A 39 10.79 16.67 -10.80
N PRO A 40 9.80 15.97 -10.23
CA PRO A 40 8.79 16.59 -9.37
C PRO A 40 9.36 16.99 -8.01
N GLU A 41 8.69 17.91 -7.32
CA GLU A 41 8.99 18.27 -5.94
C GLU A 41 8.45 17.17 -4.99
N THR A 42 9.37 16.44 -4.35
CA THR A 42 9.03 15.26 -3.55
C THR A 42 8.76 15.56 -2.08
N MET A 43 9.23 16.70 -1.57
CA MET A 43 9.20 17.06 -0.14
C MET A 43 8.27 18.24 0.16
N GLY A 44 7.32 18.52 -0.74
CA GLY A 44 6.28 19.53 -0.60
C GLY A 44 6.82 20.95 -0.37
N ARG A 45 6.92 21.36 0.90
CA ARG A 45 7.37 22.71 1.29
C ARG A 45 8.89 22.87 1.32
N LEU A 46 9.64 21.77 1.44
CA LEU A 46 11.10 21.82 1.48
C LEU A 46 11.64 21.84 0.04
N ARG A 47 12.54 22.79 -0.24
CA ARG A 47 13.26 22.90 -1.52
C ARG A 47 14.66 22.32 -1.33
N LEU A 48 14.84 21.07 -1.73
CA LEU A 48 16.10 20.33 -1.53
C LEU A 48 16.94 20.21 -2.80
N GLY A 49 16.44 20.72 -3.92
CA GLY A 49 17.14 20.75 -5.21
C GLY A 49 16.80 19.56 -6.10
N ASP A 50 17.09 19.73 -7.39
CA ASP A 50 16.67 18.80 -8.44
C ASP A 50 17.28 17.41 -8.30
N ASP A 51 18.54 17.31 -7.88
CA ASP A 51 19.21 16.02 -7.69
C ASP A 51 18.53 15.20 -6.58
N TRP A 52 18.21 15.84 -5.46
CA TRP A 52 17.48 15.20 -4.36
C TRP A 52 16.09 14.73 -4.82
N ASN A 53 15.35 15.62 -5.48
CA ASN A 53 14.03 15.34 -6.01
C ASN A 53 14.05 14.20 -7.04
N ARG A 54 15.03 14.18 -7.95
CA ARG A 54 15.22 13.11 -8.94
C ARG A 54 15.51 11.78 -8.26
N THR A 55 16.41 11.75 -7.29
CA THR A 55 16.76 10.53 -6.55
C THR A 55 15.54 9.96 -5.84
N LEU A 56 14.80 10.79 -5.09
CA LEU A 56 13.59 10.34 -4.40
C LEU A 56 12.49 9.92 -5.35
N ALA A 57 12.19 10.72 -6.38
CA ALA A 57 11.13 10.40 -7.33
C ALA A 57 11.41 9.08 -8.05
N THR A 58 12.67 8.84 -8.45
CA THR A 58 13.09 7.57 -9.06
C THR A 58 12.90 6.42 -8.09
N ALA A 59 13.45 6.51 -6.87
CA ALA A 59 13.40 5.43 -5.90
C ALA A 59 11.95 5.06 -5.53
N MET A 60 11.12 6.08 -5.30
CA MET A 60 9.72 5.90 -4.92
C MET A 60 8.88 5.34 -6.07
N ALA A 61 9.07 5.82 -7.31
CA ALA A 61 8.36 5.29 -8.46
C ALA A 61 8.80 3.84 -8.77
N THR A 62 10.08 3.49 -8.61
CA THR A 62 10.55 2.10 -8.72
C THR A 62 9.89 1.21 -7.67
N PHE A 63 9.87 1.64 -6.42
CA PHE A 63 9.19 0.89 -5.35
C PHE A 63 7.69 0.73 -5.63
N ALA A 64 7.04 1.81 -6.07
CA ALA A 64 5.62 1.79 -6.37
C ALA A 64 5.27 0.84 -7.52
N LEU A 65 6.07 0.86 -8.59
CA LEU A 65 5.92 -0.04 -9.74
C LEU A 65 6.11 -1.50 -9.34
N GLN A 66 7.16 -1.80 -8.56
CA GLN A 66 7.40 -3.16 -8.08
C GLN A 66 6.23 -3.64 -7.23
N ARG A 67 5.77 -2.83 -6.27
CA ARG A 67 4.65 -3.18 -5.41
C ARG A 67 3.35 -3.37 -6.19
N ALA A 68 3.06 -2.49 -7.15
CA ALA A 68 1.87 -2.62 -7.98
C ALA A 68 1.89 -3.92 -8.79
N ASN A 69 3.04 -4.31 -9.36
CA ASN A 69 3.18 -5.61 -10.03
C ASN A 69 2.92 -6.78 -9.08
N GLU A 70 3.54 -6.78 -7.89
CA GLU A 70 3.31 -7.84 -6.89
C GLU A 70 1.83 -7.98 -6.51
N VAL A 71 1.11 -6.87 -6.42
CA VAL A 71 -0.33 -6.87 -6.11
C VAL A 71 -1.16 -7.34 -7.31
N LEU A 72 -0.87 -6.83 -8.51
CA LEU A 72 -1.64 -7.12 -9.73
C LEU A 72 -1.45 -8.56 -10.23
N ASP A 73 -0.26 -9.13 -10.03
CA ASP A 73 0.05 -10.53 -10.38
C ASP A 73 -0.55 -11.53 -9.38
N ASN A 74 -0.91 -11.08 -8.17
CA ASN A 74 -1.52 -11.92 -7.15
C ASN A 74 -3.06 -11.81 -7.20
N LEU A 75 -3.74 -12.94 -7.42
CA LEU A 75 -5.21 -13.01 -7.47
C LEU A 75 -5.91 -12.50 -6.19
N ALA A 76 -5.23 -12.56 -5.05
CA ALA A 76 -5.74 -12.05 -3.78
C ALA A 76 -5.47 -10.54 -3.57
N GLY A 77 -4.72 -9.90 -4.47
CA GLY A 77 -4.34 -8.49 -4.36
C GLY A 77 -3.38 -8.20 -3.20
N ILE A 78 -2.61 -9.20 -2.77
CA ILE A 78 -1.69 -9.14 -1.63
C ILE A 78 -0.29 -9.50 -2.14
N PRO A 79 0.74 -8.68 -1.90
CA PRO A 79 2.12 -9.05 -2.25
C PRO A 79 2.61 -10.25 -1.43
N ASP A 80 3.28 -11.21 -2.07
CA ASP A 80 3.85 -12.40 -1.40
C ASP A 80 4.90 -12.04 -0.33
N SER A 81 5.48 -10.85 -0.43
CA SER A 81 6.45 -10.30 0.52
C SER A 81 5.84 -9.84 1.85
N VAL A 82 4.51 -9.72 1.92
CA VAL A 82 3.80 -9.22 3.10
C VAL A 82 3.55 -10.35 4.09
N PRO A 83 4.13 -10.30 5.30
CA PRO A 83 3.85 -11.30 6.31
C PRO A 83 2.41 -11.18 6.81
N PHE A 84 1.77 -12.30 7.12
CA PHE A 84 0.45 -12.30 7.74
C PHE A 84 0.55 -11.89 9.22
N THR A 85 0.20 -10.64 9.50
CA THR A 85 0.01 -10.11 10.85
C THR A 85 -1.42 -9.58 10.95
N LEU A 86 -2.17 -10.02 11.95
CA LEU A 86 -3.60 -9.79 12.06
C LEU A 86 -3.95 -9.10 13.38
N SER A 87 -4.75 -8.04 13.33
CA SER A 87 -5.37 -7.43 14.50
C SER A 87 -6.86 -7.20 14.31
N CYS A 88 -7.61 -7.24 15.41
CA CYS A 88 -9.03 -6.99 15.36
C CYS A 88 -9.34 -5.50 15.11
N ALA A 89 -10.09 -5.20 14.06
CA ALA A 89 -10.50 -3.85 13.68
C ALA A 89 -11.35 -3.12 14.75
N LYS A 90 -11.94 -3.84 15.72
CA LYS A 90 -12.77 -3.26 16.79
C LYS A 90 -12.05 -3.11 18.12
N CYS A 91 -11.41 -4.18 18.59
CA CYS A 91 -10.83 -4.22 19.93
C CYS A 91 -9.31 -4.22 19.95
N ASN A 92 -8.66 -4.19 18.78
CA ASN A 92 -7.21 -4.24 18.61
C ASN A 92 -6.55 -5.45 19.29
N ASN A 93 -7.31 -6.54 19.49
CA ASN A 93 -6.76 -7.80 19.96
C ASN A 93 -5.90 -8.40 18.85
N GLU A 94 -4.70 -8.85 19.20
CA GLU A 94 -3.80 -9.54 18.28
C GLU A 94 -4.40 -10.90 17.87
N GLY A 95 -4.25 -11.24 16.61
CA GLY A 95 -4.66 -12.51 16.02
C GLY A 95 -3.50 -13.48 15.85
N PRO A 96 -3.80 -14.72 15.42
CA PRO A 96 -2.78 -15.71 15.12
C PRO A 96 -1.92 -15.32 13.90
N SER A 97 -0.80 -16.02 13.73
CA SER A 97 0.23 -15.69 12.72
C SER A 97 -0.02 -16.35 11.35
N THR A 98 -1.09 -17.13 11.21
CA THR A 98 -1.49 -17.75 9.94
C THR A 98 -2.97 -17.61 9.65
N VAL A 99 -3.33 -17.61 8.36
CA VAL A 99 -4.73 -17.57 7.91
C VAL A 99 -5.51 -18.80 8.39
N CYS A 100 -4.88 -19.98 8.35
CA CYS A 100 -5.51 -21.24 8.77
C CYS A 100 -5.91 -21.18 10.24
N GLU A 101 -4.99 -20.80 11.13
CA GLU A 101 -5.28 -20.63 12.56
C GLU A 101 -6.36 -19.56 12.79
N ALA A 102 -6.29 -18.43 12.06
CA ALA A 102 -7.29 -17.38 12.17
C ALA A 102 -8.70 -17.89 11.83
N LEU A 103 -8.84 -18.69 10.77
CA LEU A 103 -10.10 -19.30 10.37
C LEU A 103 -10.58 -20.35 11.39
N GLU A 104 -9.67 -21.19 11.91
CA GLU A 104 -9.98 -22.20 12.93
C GLU A 104 -10.46 -21.57 14.24
N GLU A 105 -9.85 -20.45 14.65
CA GLU A 105 -10.27 -19.64 15.80
C GLU A 105 -11.55 -18.82 15.54
N GLY A 106 -12.04 -18.82 14.29
CA GLY A 106 -13.30 -18.19 13.91
C GLY A 106 -13.20 -16.69 13.63
N TRP A 107 -12.02 -16.18 13.29
CA TRP A 107 -11.85 -14.84 12.73
C TRP A 107 -12.49 -14.74 11.34
N SER A 108 -12.86 -13.52 10.93
CA SER A 108 -13.43 -13.31 9.59
C SER A 108 -13.21 -11.89 9.06
N HIS A 109 -13.53 -11.70 7.78
CA HIS A 109 -13.41 -10.43 7.04
C HIS A 109 -11.99 -9.87 7.06
N PHE A 110 -11.01 -10.70 6.69
CA PHE A 110 -9.63 -10.25 6.56
C PHE A 110 -9.52 -9.20 5.45
N GLN A 111 -8.89 -8.08 5.77
CA GLN A 111 -8.61 -7.01 4.84
C GLN A 111 -7.13 -6.67 4.95
N TYR A 112 -6.43 -6.68 3.82
CA TYR A 112 -5.08 -6.16 3.72
C TYR A 112 -5.11 -4.64 3.92
N PHE A 113 -4.31 -4.15 4.86
CA PHE A 113 -4.26 -2.75 5.29
C PHE A 113 -2.81 -2.22 5.26
N PRO A 114 -2.24 -1.97 4.05
CA PRO A 114 -0.84 -1.57 3.89
C PRO A 114 -0.47 -0.22 4.54
N ALA A 115 -1.46 0.63 4.82
CA ALA A 115 -1.26 1.89 5.52
C ALA A 115 -1.21 1.72 7.05
N GLY A 116 -1.44 0.49 7.56
CA GLY A 116 -1.33 0.16 8.97
C GLY A 116 0.08 0.35 9.51
N ILE A 117 0.18 0.83 10.75
CA ILE A 117 1.47 1.07 11.41
C ILE A 117 2.03 -0.23 12.03
N SER A 118 1.15 -1.15 12.42
CA SER A 118 1.49 -2.33 13.22
C SER A 118 1.17 -3.66 12.52
N GLU A 119 -0.02 -3.79 11.94
CA GLU A 119 -0.47 -5.03 11.30
C GLU A 119 -0.79 -4.82 9.82
N ASN A 120 -0.47 -5.85 9.03
CA ASN A 120 -0.74 -5.88 7.60
C ASN A 120 -2.20 -6.24 7.32
N PHE A 121 -2.87 -6.94 8.24
CA PHE A 121 -4.26 -7.37 8.08
C PHE A 121 -5.12 -6.93 9.25
N LEU A 122 -6.32 -6.47 8.91
CA LEU A 122 -7.40 -6.25 9.86
C LEU A 122 -8.47 -7.33 9.68
N GLY A 123 -9.11 -7.73 10.77
CA GLY A 123 -10.27 -8.63 10.73
C GLY A 123 -11.17 -8.45 11.95
N TYR A 124 -12.19 -9.30 12.07
CA TYR A 124 -13.05 -9.35 13.26
C TYR A 124 -12.79 -10.61 14.06
N CYS A 125 -12.43 -10.44 15.34
CA CYS A 125 -12.25 -11.54 16.25
C CYS A 125 -13.60 -12.20 16.62
N PRO A 126 -13.60 -13.48 17.02
CA PRO A 126 -14.84 -14.20 17.35
C PRO A 126 -15.63 -13.55 18.50
N VAL A 127 -14.95 -12.86 19.42
CA VAL A 127 -15.59 -12.16 20.55
C VAL A 127 -16.40 -10.95 20.08
N CYS A 128 -15.78 -10.06 19.30
CA CYS A 128 -16.46 -8.87 18.78
C CYS A 128 -17.61 -9.25 17.84
N ARG A 129 -17.43 -10.30 17.03
CA ARG A 129 -18.49 -10.77 16.13
C ARG A 129 -19.70 -11.32 16.88
N LYS A 130 -19.49 -12.07 17.98
CA LYS A 130 -20.61 -12.56 18.82
C LYS A 130 -21.38 -11.40 19.45
N ARG A 131 -20.70 -10.36 19.93
CA ARG A 131 -21.36 -9.16 20.49
C ARG A 131 -22.24 -8.42 19.48
N ASP A 132 -21.90 -8.45 18.20
CA ASP A 132 -22.74 -7.83 17.16
C ASP A 132 -24.00 -8.65 16.83
N LEU A 133 -23.98 -9.96 17.11
CA LEU A 133 -25.09 -10.88 16.84
C LEU A 133 -26.06 -11.01 18.02
N ASP A 134 -25.60 -10.75 19.25
CA ASP A 134 -26.40 -10.65 20.47
C ASP A 134 -26.34 -9.20 21.04
N PRO A 135 -27.04 -8.23 20.40
CA PRO A 135 -27.03 -6.82 20.82
C PRO A 135 -27.75 -6.54 22.15
#